data_AF-A0A8B6DYW7-F1
#
_entry.id   AF-A0A8B6DYW7-F1
#
_cell.length_a   1.000
_cell.length_b   1.000
_cell.length_c   1.000
_cell.angle_alpha   90.00
_cell.angle_beta   90.00
_cell.angle_gamma   90.00
#
_symmetry.space_group_name_H-M   'P 1'
#
loop_
_entity.id
_entity.type
_entity.pdbx_description
1 polymer ?
#
loop_
_entity_poly.entity_id
_entity_poly.type
_entity_poly.pdbx_seq_one_letter_code
_entity_poly.pdbx_strand_id
1 'polypeptide(L)'
;MRKGVFGKYINCLIETTCIVAFFAFLRCGEFTVMNVDKFDPLTSLCISDIILKTDYAILRLKESKTDPFRKGIDIKLFKIDNSICPFLALKRFLSIRHSEFGIGFPSDPLFITVNREALTRQFFLVKLKNILELCGYDPNLYNGHSFRSGAATSAGKARVEDHMIKVLGRWKSDSYCRYIKVSPTSIKYAQQSLTES
;
A
#
# COMPACT_ATOMS: atom_id res chain seq x y z
N MET A 1 -0.47 -9.52 13.81
CA MET A 1 -0.12 -10.44 12.70
C MET A 1 1.05 -11.39 13.01
N ARG A 2 2.12 -10.97 13.68
CA ARG A 2 3.29 -11.84 13.97
C ARG A 2 3.04 -13.02 14.94
N LYS A 3 1.82 -13.14 15.49
CA LYS A 3 1.38 -14.24 16.37
C LYS A 3 0.73 -15.44 15.65
N GLY A 4 0.71 -15.49 14.31
CA GLY A 4 0.32 -16.71 13.61
C GLY A 4 -1.16 -16.86 13.21
N VAL A 5 -1.97 -15.80 13.24
CA VAL A 5 -3.45 -15.83 13.06
C VAL A 5 -3.95 -16.67 11.87
N PHE A 6 -3.35 -16.53 10.68
CA PHE A 6 -3.76 -17.27 9.48
C PHE A 6 -2.66 -18.20 8.91
N GLY A 7 -1.66 -18.54 9.72
CA GLY A 7 -0.44 -19.19 9.23
C GLY A 7 0.63 -18.20 8.75
N LYS A 8 1.89 -18.66 8.75
CA LYS A 8 3.08 -17.80 8.52
C LYS A 8 3.02 -17.04 7.20
N TYR A 9 2.72 -17.74 6.11
CA TYR A 9 2.67 -17.15 4.76
C TYR A 9 1.55 -16.10 4.63
N ILE A 10 0.30 -16.46 4.97
CA ILE A 10 -0.83 -15.53 4.84
C ILE A 10 -0.65 -14.30 5.73
N ASN A 11 -0.12 -14.45 6.94
CA ASN A 11 0.18 -13.28 7.77
C ASN A 11 1.21 -12.36 7.11
N CYS A 12 2.26 -12.91 6.50
CA CYS A 12 3.26 -12.12 5.78
C CYS A 12 2.66 -11.43 4.54
N LEU A 13 1.80 -12.13 3.79
CA LEU A 13 1.08 -11.60 2.64
C LEU A 13 0.21 -10.40 3.04
N ILE A 14 -0.63 -10.55 4.06
CA ILE A 14 -1.55 -9.49 4.50
C ILE A 14 -0.78 -8.33 5.15
N GLU A 15 0.23 -8.60 5.97
CA GLU A 15 1.08 -7.55 6.56
C GLU A 15 1.78 -6.72 5.47
N THR A 16 2.40 -7.40 4.50
CA THR A 16 3.13 -6.73 3.41
C THR A 16 2.20 -5.93 2.52
N THR A 17 1.05 -6.49 2.14
CA THR A 17 0.08 -5.77 1.30
C THR A 17 -0.47 -4.54 1.99
N CYS A 18 -0.80 -4.62 3.29
CA CYS A 18 -1.21 -3.44 4.07
C CYS A 18 -0.13 -2.36 4.13
N ILE A 19 1.11 -2.74 4.45
CA ILE A 19 2.23 -1.79 4.55
C ILE A 19 2.52 -1.14 3.20
N VAL A 20 2.68 -1.95 2.15
CA VAL A 20 2.95 -1.46 0.79
C VAL A 20 1.81 -0.57 0.33
N ALA A 21 0.55 -0.99 0.48
CA ALA A 21 -0.61 -0.19 0.08
C ALA A 21 -0.68 1.15 0.80
N PHE A 22 -0.34 1.20 2.08
CA PHE A 22 -0.31 2.43 2.86
C PHE A 22 0.79 3.39 2.37
N PHE A 23 2.05 2.94 2.36
CA PHE A 23 3.18 3.80 2.01
C PHE A 23 3.23 4.18 0.53
N ALA A 24 2.69 3.36 -0.36
CA ALA A 24 2.54 3.68 -1.78
C ALA A 24 1.20 4.37 -2.13
N PHE A 25 0.36 4.69 -1.13
CA PHE A 25 -0.95 5.34 -1.34
C PHE A 25 -1.84 4.59 -2.35
N LEU A 26 -1.77 3.27 -2.35
CA LEU A 26 -2.45 2.43 -3.33
C LEU A 26 -3.96 2.39 -3.07
N ARG A 27 -4.72 2.34 -4.16
CA ARG A 27 -6.13 1.90 -4.10
C ARG A 27 -6.17 0.39 -3.97
N CYS A 28 -7.22 -0.16 -3.36
CA CYS A 28 -7.38 -1.60 -3.21
C CYS A 28 -7.28 -2.37 -4.55
N GLY A 29 -7.88 -1.83 -5.63
CA GLY A 29 -7.79 -2.43 -6.97
C GLY A 29 -6.43 -2.26 -7.67
N GLU A 30 -5.47 -1.52 -7.10
CA GLU A 30 -4.10 -1.41 -7.66
C GLU A 30 -3.20 -2.56 -7.18
N PHE A 31 -3.58 -3.29 -6.13
CA PHE A 31 -2.82 -4.43 -5.60
C PHE A 31 -3.64 -5.71 -5.40
N THR A 32 -4.93 -5.69 -5.75
CA THR A 32 -5.81 -6.85 -5.73
C THR A 32 -6.58 -6.96 -7.03
N VAL A 33 -6.99 -8.18 -7.38
CA VAL A 33 -7.90 -8.44 -8.51
C VAL A 33 -9.34 -8.62 -8.03
N MET A 34 -10.31 -8.41 -8.92
CA MET A 34 -11.73 -8.59 -8.58
C MET A 34 -12.05 -10.04 -8.22
N ASN A 35 -11.58 -10.97 -9.06
CA ASN A 35 -11.54 -12.41 -8.86
C ASN A 35 -10.33 -12.96 -9.62
N VAL A 36 -10.03 -14.26 -9.45
CA VAL A 36 -8.81 -14.87 -9.99
C VAL A 36 -8.74 -14.76 -11.52
N ASP A 37 -9.86 -14.97 -12.22
CA ASP A 37 -9.96 -14.93 -13.69
C ASP A 37 -9.78 -13.51 -14.28
N LYS A 38 -9.81 -12.49 -13.44
CA LYS A 38 -9.56 -11.08 -13.84
C LYS A 38 -8.10 -10.67 -13.64
N PHE A 39 -7.22 -11.59 -13.27
CA PHE A 39 -5.79 -11.31 -13.33
C PHE A 39 -5.34 -11.15 -14.79
N ASP A 40 -4.62 -10.07 -15.05
CA ASP A 40 -4.05 -9.76 -16.35
C ASP A 40 -2.64 -9.19 -16.14
N PRO A 41 -1.57 -9.86 -16.63
CA PRO A 41 -0.20 -9.39 -16.48
C PRO A 41 0.07 -8.01 -17.09
N LEU A 42 -0.79 -7.50 -17.98
CA LEU A 42 -0.61 -6.18 -18.59
C LEU A 42 -1.13 -5.03 -17.71
N THR A 43 -2.01 -5.33 -16.76
CA THR A 43 -2.69 -4.31 -15.94
C THR A 43 -2.53 -4.55 -14.43
N SER A 44 -2.40 -5.81 -14.02
CA SER A 44 -2.21 -6.26 -12.64
C SER A 44 -0.73 -6.23 -12.24
N LEU A 45 -0.46 -6.11 -10.94
CA LEU A 45 0.90 -6.16 -10.39
C LEU A 45 1.50 -7.57 -10.52
N CYS A 46 2.67 -7.62 -11.15
CA CYS A 46 3.46 -8.82 -11.37
C CYS A 46 4.80 -8.76 -10.63
N ILE A 47 5.51 -9.88 -10.57
CA ILE A 47 6.87 -9.93 -10.03
C ILE A 47 7.81 -8.98 -10.78
N SER A 48 7.67 -8.89 -12.11
CA SER A 48 8.48 -8.00 -12.98
C SER A 48 8.36 -6.52 -12.63
N ASP A 49 7.30 -6.12 -11.92
CA ASP A 49 7.04 -4.73 -11.58
C ASP A 49 7.79 -4.28 -10.33
N ILE A 50 8.53 -5.20 -9.69
CA ILE A 50 9.37 -4.91 -8.54
C ILE A 50 10.85 -4.93 -8.93
N ILE A 51 11.52 -3.80 -8.72
CA ILE A 51 12.97 -3.70 -8.82
C ILE A 51 13.54 -3.40 -7.44
N LEU A 52 14.29 -4.34 -6.88
CA LEU A 52 15.00 -4.12 -5.62
C LEU A 52 16.31 -3.36 -5.88
N LYS A 53 16.52 -2.30 -5.09
CA LYS A 53 17.80 -1.57 -4.99
C LYS A 53 18.34 -1.73 -3.56
N THR A 54 19.49 -1.10 -3.28
CA THR A 54 20.17 -1.20 -1.98
C THR A 54 19.27 -0.71 -0.83
N ASP A 55 18.69 0.48 -0.97
CA ASP A 55 17.95 1.16 0.10
C ASP A 55 16.48 1.46 -0.24
N TYR A 56 15.98 0.94 -1.36
CA TYR A 56 14.57 1.06 -1.73
C TYR A 56 14.16 0.00 -2.73
N ALA A 57 12.85 -0.17 -2.90
CA ALA A 57 12.26 -0.92 -3.99
C ALA A 57 11.51 0.05 -4.91
N ILE A 58 11.52 -0.23 -6.21
CA ILE A 58 10.64 0.42 -7.18
C ILE A 58 9.46 -0.53 -7.40
N LEU A 59 8.25 -0.02 -7.24
CA LEU A 59 7.00 -0.68 -7.62
C LEU A 59 6.40 0.07 -8.80
N ARG A 60 6.34 -0.57 -9.97
CA ARG A 60 5.72 0.00 -11.17
C ARG A 60 4.23 -0.32 -11.18
N LEU A 61 3.39 0.71 -11.05
CA LEU A 61 1.98 0.58 -11.41
C LEU A 61 1.85 0.77 -12.92
N LYS A 62 1.33 -0.25 -13.63
CA LYS A 62 1.12 -0.20 -15.09
C LYS A 62 -0.02 0.72 -15.47
N GLU A 63 -1.08 0.69 -14.68
CA GLU A 63 -2.23 1.56 -14.83
C GLU A 63 -2.55 2.29 -13.52
N SER A 64 -3.08 3.49 -13.64
CA SER A 64 -3.81 4.13 -12.56
C SER A 64 -5.05 4.79 -13.13
N LYS A 65 -6.12 4.90 -12.34
CA LYS A 65 -7.35 5.62 -12.74
C LYS A 65 -7.10 7.04 -13.25
N THR A 66 -5.98 7.63 -12.87
CA THR A 66 -5.57 8.99 -13.23
C THR A 66 -4.59 9.03 -14.40
N ASP A 67 -4.24 7.91 -15.02
CA ASP A 67 -3.31 7.82 -16.13
C ASP A 67 -4.02 7.49 -17.45
N PRO A 68 -4.56 8.51 -18.16
CA PRO A 68 -5.29 8.30 -19.41
C PRO A 68 -4.41 7.78 -20.54
N PHE A 69 -3.08 7.82 -20.39
CA PHE A 69 -2.12 7.38 -21.41
C PHE A 69 -1.44 6.05 -21.06
N ARG A 70 -1.79 5.42 -19.93
CA ARG A 70 -1.22 4.15 -19.44
C ARG A 70 0.31 4.11 -19.46
N LYS A 71 0.97 5.24 -19.20
CA LYS A 71 2.43 5.31 -19.08
C LYS A 71 2.93 4.56 -17.84
N GLY A 72 2.04 4.34 -16.88
CA GLY A 72 2.36 3.81 -15.57
C GLY A 72 3.16 4.80 -14.73
N ILE A 73 3.42 4.41 -13.49
CA ILE A 73 4.20 5.22 -12.55
C ILE A 73 5.08 4.36 -11.67
N ASP A 74 6.31 4.82 -11.45
CA ASP A 74 7.24 4.24 -10.48
C ASP A 74 6.98 4.82 -9.09
N ILE A 75 6.74 3.95 -8.13
CA ILE A 75 6.62 4.30 -6.73
C ILE A 75 7.85 3.76 -6.00
N LYS A 76 8.58 4.64 -5.33
CA LYS A 76 9.74 4.26 -4.52
C LYS A 76 9.30 3.95 -3.10
N LEU A 77 9.62 2.74 -2.64
CA LEU A 77 9.42 2.28 -1.27
C LEU A 77 10.78 2.26 -0.58
N PHE A 78 11.10 3.33 0.14
CA PHE A 78 12.38 3.48 0.81
C PHE A 78 12.49 2.61 2.06
N LYS A 79 13.72 2.17 2.34
CA LYS A 79 14.12 1.61 3.62
C LYS A 79 14.05 2.72 4.66
N ILE A 80 13.21 2.52 5.67
CA ILE A 80 13.08 3.40 6.83
C ILE A 80 13.40 2.62 8.10
N ASP A 81 13.92 3.31 9.11
CA ASP A 81 14.19 2.73 10.42
C ASP A 81 12.89 2.68 11.25
N ASN A 82 12.04 1.72 10.91
CA ASN A 82 10.77 1.52 11.59
C ASN A 82 10.29 0.07 11.47
N SER A 83 9.51 -0.39 12.45
CA SER A 83 8.93 -1.74 12.48
C SER A 83 7.98 -2.05 11.31
N ILE A 84 7.40 -1.02 10.67
CA ILE A 84 6.54 -1.12 9.48
C ILE A 84 7.22 -0.65 8.18
N CYS A 85 8.54 -0.83 8.07
CA CYS A 85 9.30 -0.45 6.87
C CYS A 85 8.79 -1.14 5.58
N PRO A 86 8.37 -0.39 4.54
CA PRO A 86 7.79 -0.98 3.33
C PRO A 86 8.80 -1.77 2.49
N PHE A 87 10.05 -1.29 2.41
CA PHE A 87 11.12 -2.01 1.72
C PHE A 87 11.39 -3.38 2.36
N LEU A 88 11.56 -3.41 3.69
CA LEU A 88 11.86 -4.65 4.41
C LEU A 88 10.67 -5.63 4.41
N ALA A 89 9.44 -5.12 4.48
CA ALA A 89 8.24 -5.94 4.36
C ALA A 89 8.15 -6.61 2.98
N LEU A 90 8.32 -5.83 1.90
CA LEU A 90 8.30 -6.35 0.53
C LEU A 90 9.45 -7.35 0.28
N LYS A 91 10.67 -7.03 0.70
CA LYS A 91 11.83 -7.92 0.57
C LYS A 91 11.62 -9.24 1.31
N ARG A 92 11.09 -9.19 2.55
CA ARG A 92 10.75 -10.38 3.35
C ARG A 92 9.69 -11.23 2.66
N PHE A 93 8.63 -10.61 2.15
CA PHE A 93 7.57 -11.32 1.44
C PHE A 93 8.08 -12.04 0.20
N LEU A 94 8.88 -11.37 -0.64
CA LEU A 94 9.45 -11.99 -1.84
C LEU A 94 10.34 -13.19 -1.49
N SER A 95 11.15 -13.08 -0.43
CA SER A 95 11.98 -14.19 0.05
C SER A 95 11.16 -15.38 0.54
N ILE A 96 10.12 -15.14 1.35
CA ILE A 96 9.23 -16.20 1.83
C ILE A 96 8.46 -16.81 0.65
N ARG A 97 7.89 -16.00 -0.24
CA ARG A 97 7.20 -16.46 -1.44
C ARG A 97 8.09 -17.38 -2.28
N HIS A 98 9.34 -17.00 -2.50
CA HIS A 98 10.31 -17.83 -3.22
C HIS A 98 10.57 -19.15 -2.50
N SER A 99 10.77 -19.11 -1.17
CA SER A 99 11.03 -20.33 -0.39
C SER A 99 9.85 -21.32 -0.42
N GLU A 100 8.61 -20.82 -0.43
CA GLU A 100 7.40 -21.65 -0.38
C GLU A 100 7.00 -22.19 -1.76
N PHE A 101 7.21 -21.43 -2.83
CA PHE A 101 6.67 -21.75 -4.17
C PHE A 101 7.71 -21.84 -5.28
N GLY A 102 8.98 -21.58 -4.99
CA GLY A 102 10.07 -21.49 -5.96
C GLY A 102 10.13 -20.14 -6.67
N ILE A 103 11.00 -20.06 -7.69
CA ILE A 103 11.12 -18.91 -8.58
C ILE A 103 9.84 -18.81 -9.42
N GLY A 104 9.10 -17.70 -9.26
CA GLY A 104 7.95 -17.40 -10.11
C GLY A 104 8.37 -16.81 -11.46
N PHE A 105 7.46 -16.84 -12.43
CA PHE A 105 7.68 -16.17 -13.71
C PHE A 105 7.54 -14.65 -13.57
N PRO A 106 8.19 -13.84 -14.42
CA PRO A 106 8.07 -12.38 -14.36
C PRO A 106 6.62 -11.89 -14.43
N SER A 107 5.77 -12.57 -15.20
CA SER A 107 4.34 -12.27 -15.37
C SER A 107 3.43 -12.81 -14.25
N ASP A 108 3.96 -13.59 -13.30
CA ASP A 108 3.15 -14.10 -12.20
C ASP A 108 2.63 -12.95 -11.32
N PRO A 109 1.44 -13.09 -10.70
CA PRO A 109 0.95 -12.09 -9.76
C PRO A 109 1.96 -11.85 -8.65
N LEU A 110 2.19 -10.58 -8.30
CA LEU A 110 3.08 -10.19 -7.22
C LEU A 110 2.60 -10.79 -5.89
N PHE A 111 1.33 -10.59 -5.58
CA PHE A 111 0.68 -11.08 -4.38
C PHE A 111 -0.16 -12.30 -4.71
N ILE A 112 0.28 -13.48 -4.25
CA ILE A 112 -0.44 -14.75 -4.41
C ILE A 112 -0.88 -15.35 -3.08
N THR A 113 -2.00 -16.06 -3.09
CA THR A 113 -2.45 -16.89 -1.97
C THR A 113 -1.64 -18.19 -1.87
N VAL A 114 -1.91 -19.01 -0.85
CA VAL A 114 -1.30 -20.35 -0.72
C VAL A 114 -1.60 -21.28 -1.91
N ASN A 115 -2.71 -21.02 -2.62
CA ASN A 115 -3.11 -21.76 -3.81
C ASN A 115 -2.43 -21.25 -5.09
N ARG A 116 -1.48 -20.30 -4.97
CA ARG A 116 -0.80 -19.63 -6.10
C ARG A 116 -1.71 -18.79 -6.99
N GLU A 117 -2.90 -18.45 -6.49
CA GLU A 117 -3.85 -17.57 -7.17
C GLU A 117 -3.56 -16.11 -6.84
N ALA A 118 -3.85 -15.20 -7.78
CA ALA A 118 -3.75 -13.77 -7.54
C ALA A 118 -4.61 -13.33 -6.33
N LEU A 119 -4.08 -12.42 -5.52
CA LEU A 119 -4.79 -11.90 -4.35
C LEU A 119 -6.08 -11.17 -4.75
N THR A 120 -7.23 -11.76 -4.43
CA THR A 120 -8.52 -11.13 -4.69
C THR A 120 -8.87 -10.08 -3.63
N ARG A 121 -9.63 -9.06 -4.03
CA ARG A 121 -10.14 -8.02 -3.12
C ARG A 121 -10.96 -8.62 -1.99
N GLN A 122 -11.81 -9.60 -2.30
CA GLN A 122 -12.64 -10.27 -1.31
C GLN A 122 -11.79 -11.01 -0.27
N PHE A 123 -10.81 -11.82 -0.70
CA PHE A 123 -9.93 -12.54 0.21
C PHE A 123 -9.18 -11.56 1.12
N PHE A 124 -8.61 -10.51 0.55
CA PHE A 124 -7.88 -9.48 1.30
C PHE A 124 -8.77 -8.80 2.35
N LEU A 125 -9.98 -8.34 1.96
CA LEU A 125 -10.88 -7.65 2.87
C LEU A 125 -11.38 -8.55 4.00
N VAL A 126 -11.67 -9.82 3.74
CA VAL A 126 -12.05 -10.77 4.80
C VAL A 126 -10.93 -10.91 5.82
N LYS A 127 -9.68 -11.12 5.38
CA LYS A 127 -8.54 -11.23 6.31
C LYS A 127 -8.26 -9.93 7.06
N LEU A 128 -8.37 -8.79 6.39
CA LEU A 128 -8.21 -7.48 7.02
C LEU A 128 -9.25 -7.25 8.11
N LYS A 129 -10.53 -7.53 7.84
CA LYS A 129 -11.62 -7.38 8.82
C LYS A 129 -11.37 -8.24 10.05
N ASN A 130 -11.04 -9.51 9.87
CA ASN A 130 -10.72 -10.41 10.98
C ASN A 130 -9.55 -9.87 11.83
N ILE A 131 -8.52 -9.27 11.22
CA ILE A 131 -7.41 -8.66 11.97
C ILE A 131 -7.88 -7.43 12.77
N LEU A 132 -8.74 -6.59 12.17
CA LEU A 132 -9.29 -5.41 12.84
C LEU A 132 -10.12 -5.80 14.06
N GLU A 133 -10.98 -6.81 13.94
CA GLU A 133 -11.77 -7.36 15.06
C GLU A 133 -10.86 -7.85 16.19
N LEU A 134 -9.83 -8.63 15.86
CA LEU A 134 -8.85 -9.12 16.83
C LEU A 134 -8.06 -7.99 17.52
N CYS A 135 -7.97 -6.83 16.87
CA CYS A 135 -7.37 -5.63 17.44
C CYS A 135 -8.38 -4.73 18.16
N GLY A 136 -9.66 -5.09 18.24
CA GLY A 136 -10.72 -4.32 18.89
C GLY A 136 -11.24 -3.13 18.08
N TYR A 137 -11.01 -3.10 16.77
CA TYR A 137 -11.53 -2.06 15.88
C TYR A 137 -12.81 -2.53 15.17
N ASP A 138 -13.76 -1.61 14.94
CA ASP A 138 -14.94 -1.87 14.09
C ASP A 138 -14.53 -2.02 12.61
N PRO A 139 -14.67 -3.22 12.01
CA PRO A 139 -14.25 -3.46 10.63
C PRO A 139 -15.13 -2.77 9.59
N ASN A 140 -16.36 -2.36 9.94
CA ASN A 140 -17.28 -1.71 9.00
C ASN A 140 -16.80 -0.32 8.58
N LEU A 141 -15.91 0.28 9.35
CA LEU A 141 -15.26 1.54 9.03
C LEU A 141 -14.14 1.39 7.97
N TYR A 142 -13.80 0.17 7.55
CA TYR A 142 -12.67 -0.11 6.68
C TYR A 142 -13.10 -0.91 5.43
N ASN A 143 -13.19 -0.25 4.27
CA ASN A 143 -13.72 -0.82 3.02
C ASN A 143 -12.71 -0.89 1.85
N GLY A 144 -11.40 -0.81 2.16
CA GLY A 144 -10.30 -0.90 1.19
C GLY A 144 -9.93 0.43 0.51
N HIS A 145 -10.81 1.44 0.51
CA HIS A 145 -10.40 2.82 0.18
C HIS A 145 -9.49 3.43 1.27
N SER A 146 -9.54 2.86 2.47
CA SER A 146 -8.92 3.35 3.70
C SER A 146 -7.40 3.46 3.63
N PHE A 147 -6.70 2.69 2.79
CA PHE A 147 -5.24 2.79 2.72
C PHE A 147 -4.80 4.12 2.13
N ARG A 148 -5.29 4.47 0.94
CA ARG A 148 -4.96 5.73 0.28
C ARG A 148 -5.46 6.95 1.05
N SER A 149 -6.72 6.94 1.52
CA SER A 149 -7.27 8.07 2.29
C SER A 149 -6.63 8.18 3.67
N GLY A 150 -6.39 7.04 4.32
CA GLY A 150 -5.70 6.95 5.61
C GLY A 150 -4.26 7.43 5.52
N ALA A 151 -3.52 7.04 4.47
CA ALA A 151 -2.17 7.54 4.21
C ALA A 151 -2.14 9.06 4.02
N ALA A 152 -3.10 9.62 3.26
CA ALA A 152 -3.25 11.08 3.12
C ALA A 152 -3.50 11.77 4.47
N THR A 153 -4.43 11.22 5.25
CA THR A 153 -4.79 11.76 6.56
C THR A 153 -3.60 11.72 7.51
N SER A 154 -2.88 10.60 7.55
CA SER A 154 -1.68 10.43 8.37
C SER A 154 -0.55 11.35 7.93
N ALA A 155 -0.36 11.55 6.62
CA ALA A 155 0.63 12.48 6.09
C ALA A 155 0.31 13.93 6.48
N GLY A 156 -0.96 14.34 6.40
CA GLY A 156 -1.40 15.66 6.87
C GLY A 156 -1.18 15.84 8.38
N LYS A 157 -1.47 14.83 9.20
CA LYS A 157 -1.16 14.85 10.64
C LYS A 157 0.35 14.92 10.91
N ALA A 158 1.15 14.27 10.08
CA ALA A 158 2.61 14.31 10.12
C ALA A 158 3.19 15.59 9.51
N ARG A 159 2.34 16.55 9.09
CA ARG A 159 2.72 17.84 8.49
C ARG A 159 3.57 17.69 7.23
N VAL A 160 3.37 16.60 6.49
CA VAL A 160 3.91 16.49 5.13
C VAL A 160 3.25 17.57 4.28
N GLU A 161 4.06 18.28 3.49
CA GLU A 161 3.58 19.37 2.66
C GLU A 161 2.50 18.89 1.68
N ASP A 162 1.49 19.73 1.47
CA ASP A 162 0.33 19.44 0.64
C ASP A 162 0.70 18.98 -0.78
N HIS A 163 1.69 19.64 -1.39
CA HIS A 163 2.17 19.27 -2.72
C HIS A 163 2.82 17.87 -2.73
N MET A 164 3.52 17.49 -1.66
CA MET A 164 4.09 16.16 -1.50
C MET A 164 2.99 15.11 -1.30
N ILE A 165 1.95 15.40 -0.51
CA ILE A 165 0.78 14.51 -0.36
C ILE A 165 0.08 14.31 -1.72
N LYS A 166 -0.07 15.38 -2.51
CA LYS A 166 -0.62 15.33 -3.87
C LYS A 166 0.18 14.41 -4.78
N VAL A 167 1.52 14.52 -4.74
CA VAL A 167 2.45 13.68 -5.52
C VAL A 167 2.40 12.22 -5.06
N LEU A 168 2.57 11.95 -3.76
CA LEU A 168 2.54 10.60 -3.17
C LEU A 168 1.24 9.88 -3.49
N GLY A 169 0.13 10.60 -3.33
CA GLY A 169 -1.16 10.09 -3.68
C GLY A 169 -1.41 10.05 -5.18
N ARG A 170 -0.71 10.77 -6.05
CA ARG A 170 -1.06 10.84 -7.49
C ARG A 170 -2.46 11.44 -7.69
N TRP A 171 -2.78 12.52 -6.98
CA TRP A 171 -4.03 13.26 -7.19
C TRP A 171 -3.82 14.33 -8.28
N LYS A 172 -4.70 14.34 -9.29
CA LYS A 172 -4.70 15.36 -10.35
C LYS A 172 -5.22 16.72 -9.87
N SER A 173 -6.23 16.70 -9.00
CA SER A 173 -6.85 17.86 -8.38
C SER A 173 -6.59 17.89 -6.88
N ASP A 174 -7.01 18.97 -6.22
CA ASP A 174 -6.86 19.14 -4.77
C ASP A 174 -7.92 18.37 -3.96
N SER A 175 -8.44 17.28 -4.54
CA SER A 175 -9.37 16.37 -3.86
C SER A 175 -8.78 15.73 -2.60
N TYR A 176 -7.45 15.76 -2.45
CA TYR A 176 -6.76 15.28 -1.24
C TYR A 176 -7.02 16.17 -0.02
N CYS A 177 -7.34 17.46 -0.22
CA CYS A 177 -7.62 18.41 0.87
C CYS A 177 -8.79 17.94 1.76
N ARG A 178 -9.72 17.15 1.22
CA ARG A 178 -10.82 16.54 2.01
C ARG A 178 -10.33 15.60 3.11
N TYR A 179 -9.11 15.09 2.99
CA TYR A 179 -8.51 14.17 3.95
C TYR A 179 -7.55 14.88 4.93
N ILE A 180 -7.15 16.12 4.65
CA ILE A 180 -6.29 16.93 5.51
C ILE A 180 -7.19 17.83 6.36
N LYS A 181 -7.43 17.43 7.61
CA LYS A 181 -8.23 18.23 8.54
C LYS A 181 -7.38 19.33 9.15
N VAL A 182 -7.77 20.58 8.96
CA VAL A 182 -7.18 21.73 9.65
C VAL A 182 -7.72 21.76 11.08
N SER A 183 -6.83 21.62 12.06
CA SER A 183 -7.17 21.78 13.49
C SER A 183 -6.67 23.14 14.02
N PRO A 184 -7.28 23.69 15.09
CA PRO A 184 -6.77 24.91 15.75
C PRO A 184 -5.28 24.80 16.13
N THR A 185 -4.82 23.62 16.52
CA THR A 185 -3.40 23.34 16.79
C THR A 185 -2.51 23.48 15.56
N SER A 186 -3.01 23.07 14.39
CA SER A 186 -2.28 23.20 13.12
C SER A 186 -2.13 24.67 12.73
N ILE A 187 -3.18 25.48 12.94
CA ILE A 187 -3.16 26.93 12.72
C ILE A 187 -2.16 27.60 13.67
N LYS A 188 -2.22 27.28 14.98
CA LYS A 188 -1.29 27.82 15.98
C LYS A 188 0.16 27.55 15.60
N TYR A 189 0.47 26.31 15.18
CA TYR A 189 1.82 25.96 14.77
C TYR A 189 2.26 26.72 13.50
N ALA A 190 1.39 26.81 12.49
CA ALA A 190 1.69 27.57 11.28
C ALA A 190 1.98 29.05 11.59
N GLN A 191 1.24 29.65 12.52
CA GLN A 191 1.49 31.01 12.98
C GLN A 191 2.83 31.13 13.74
N GLN A 192 3.20 30.13 14.55
CA GLN A 192 4.49 30.10 15.26
C GLN A 192 5.68 29.99 14.29
N SER A 193 5.61 29.12 13.28
CA SER A 193 6.70 28.97 12.31
C SER A 193 6.98 30.22 11.48
N LEU A 194 6.03 31.16 11.37
CA LEU A 194 6.25 32.44 10.70
C LEU A 194 7.15 33.40 11.50
N THR A 195 7.39 33.10 12.78
CA THR A 195 8.16 33.98 13.68
C THR A 195 9.59 33.48 13.95
N GLU A 196 9.94 32.27 13.51
CA GLU A 196 11.25 31.65 13.74
C GLU A 196 12.25 31.92 12.59
N SER A 197 12.26 33.15 12.05
CA SER A 197 13.20 33.58 10.99
C SER A 197 14.59 33.89 11.53
#